data_AF-A0A7C8Z4X9-F1
#
_entry.id   AF-A0A7C8Z4X9-F1
#
_cell.length_a   1.000
_cell.length_b   1.000
_cell.length_c   1.000
_cell.angle_alpha   90.00
_cell.angle_beta   90.00
_cell.angle_gamma   90.00
#
_symmetry.space_group_name_H-M   'P 1'
#
loop_
_entity.id
_entity.type
_entity.pdbx_description
1 polymer ?
#
loop_
_entity_poly.entity_id
_entity_poly.type
_entity_poly.pdbx_seq_one_letter_code
_entity_poly.pdbx_strand_id
1 'polypeptide(L)'
;KAFAYIGKYGKLVRTLSVAFAGDTDMALKYVLEGCPKLQKLEVRDSPFGDSVLRAGLHHFYNMRFLWMSACRLTLPACREIARAMPHLVVEVFTSHTGPVEDNDEFVDTLYMYRSLERPRNDAPEYVRIL
;
A
#
# COMPACT_ATOMS: atom_id res chain seq x y z
N LYS A 1 12.02 -1.56 16.73
CA LYS A 1 12.52 -0.18 17.00
C LYS A 1 12.92 0.59 15.73
N ALA A 2 13.49 -0.05 14.71
CA ALA A 2 13.96 0.63 13.49
C ALA A 2 12.92 1.58 12.87
N PHE A 3 11.69 1.09 12.63
CA PHE A 3 10.63 1.92 12.04
C PHE A 3 10.23 3.13 12.88
N ALA A 4 10.22 3.01 14.22
CA ALA A 4 9.98 4.14 15.10
C ALA A 4 11.08 5.20 14.97
N TYR A 5 12.34 4.79 14.79
CA TYR A 5 13.44 5.72 14.52
C TYR A 5 13.37 6.33 13.13
N ILE A 6 12.96 5.57 12.11
CA ILE A 6 12.71 6.10 10.76
C ILE A 6 11.60 7.15 10.83
N GLY A 7 10.47 6.86 11.46
CA GLY A 7 9.40 7.83 11.67
C GLY A 7 9.85 9.07 12.45
N LYS A 8 10.67 8.89 13.48
CA LYS A 8 11.16 9.99 14.31
C LYS A 8 12.18 10.88 13.59
N TYR A 9 13.13 10.31 12.86
CA TYR A 9 14.30 11.04 12.34
C TYR A 9 14.35 11.15 10.81
N GLY A 10 13.65 10.29 10.08
CA GLY A 10 13.64 10.17 8.61
C GLY A 10 12.88 11.29 7.89
N LYS A 11 13.00 12.55 8.32
CA LYS A 11 12.22 13.69 7.79
C LYS A 11 12.52 14.04 6.33
N LEU A 12 13.63 13.53 5.80
CA LEU A 12 14.05 13.71 4.42
C LEU A 12 13.92 12.44 3.56
N VAL A 13 13.46 11.32 4.15
CA VAL A 13 13.27 10.06 3.42
C VAL A 13 12.18 10.28 2.36
N ARG A 14 12.54 10.03 1.10
CA ARG A 14 11.61 10.07 -0.05
C ARG A 14 11.25 8.69 -0.57
N THR A 15 12.12 7.71 -0.35
CA THR A 15 11.93 6.34 -0.82
C THR A 15 12.36 5.41 0.28
N LEU A 16 11.50 4.43 0.58
CA LEU A 16 11.77 3.39 1.55
C LEU A 16 11.31 2.06 0.97
N SER A 17 12.22 1.08 0.96
CA SER A 17 11.91 -0.30 0.61
C SER A 17 12.08 -1.16 1.87
N VAL A 18 11.12 -2.03 2.13
CA VAL A 18 11.01 -2.87 3.32
C VAL A 18 10.80 -4.31 2.88
N ALA A 19 11.61 -5.24 3.37
CA ALA A 19 11.45 -6.66 3.10
C ALA A 19 11.69 -7.46 4.37
N PHE A 20 10.87 -8.48 4.64
CA PHE A 20 11.04 -9.41 5.77
C PHE A 20 11.23 -8.70 7.13
N ALA A 21 10.49 -7.62 7.35
CA ALA A 21 10.72 -6.73 8.49
C ALA A 21 9.45 -6.21 9.14
N GLY A 22 9.55 -5.91 10.43
CA GLY A 22 8.45 -5.42 11.26
C GLY A 22 7.72 -6.55 11.97
N ASP A 23 7.05 -6.18 13.06
CA ASP A 23 6.34 -7.14 13.92
C ASP A 23 4.82 -6.94 13.87
N THR A 24 4.40 -5.68 13.74
CA THR A 24 2.98 -5.26 13.71
C THR A 24 2.81 -4.02 12.83
N ASP A 25 1.56 -3.71 12.47
CA ASP A 25 1.19 -2.51 11.72
C ASP A 25 1.75 -1.21 12.32
N MET A 26 1.93 -1.15 13.65
CA MET A 26 2.48 0.03 14.32
C MET A 26 3.85 0.42 13.76
N ALA A 27 4.64 -0.54 13.29
CA ALA A 27 5.92 -0.26 12.66
C ALA A 27 5.73 0.66 11.44
N LEU A 28 4.86 0.30 10.51
CA LEU A 28 4.67 1.07 9.29
C LEU A 28 3.89 2.37 9.52
N LYS A 29 3.03 2.43 10.55
CA LYS A 29 2.38 3.68 10.98
C LYS A 29 3.39 4.76 11.34
N TYR A 30 4.45 4.42 12.10
CA TYR A 30 5.51 5.39 12.41
C TYR A 30 6.14 6.00 11.15
N VAL A 31 6.31 5.20 10.09
CA VAL A 31 6.87 5.69 8.83
C VAL A 31 5.87 6.60 8.12
N LEU A 32 4.64 6.15 7.93
CA LEU A 32 3.60 6.89 7.20
C LEU A 32 3.25 8.24 7.86
N GLU A 33 3.17 8.26 9.19
CA GLU A 33 2.88 9.48 9.96
C GLU A 33 4.14 10.34 10.19
N GLY A 34 5.32 9.72 10.22
CA GLY A 34 6.56 10.36 10.64
C GLY A 34 7.45 10.88 9.50
N CYS A 35 7.28 10.40 8.27
CA CYS A 35 8.12 10.74 7.11
C CYS A 35 7.38 11.66 6.13
N PRO A 36 7.30 12.98 6.36
CA PRO A 36 6.45 13.89 5.58
C PRO A 36 6.87 14.06 4.12
N LYS A 37 8.11 13.68 3.77
CA LYS A 37 8.64 13.76 2.40
C LYS A 37 8.59 12.43 1.67
N LEU A 38 7.96 11.40 2.25
CA LEU A 38 7.88 10.08 1.62
C LEU A 38 7.11 10.19 0.30
N GLN A 39 7.65 9.58 -0.74
CA GLN A 39 7.09 9.59 -2.09
C GLN A 39 6.88 8.17 -2.62
N LYS A 40 7.75 7.23 -2.22
CA LYS A 40 7.71 5.85 -2.68
C LYS A 40 7.87 4.94 -1.47
N LEU A 41 6.94 4.01 -1.30
CA LEU A 41 7.03 2.99 -0.26
C LEU A 41 6.78 1.64 -0.90
N GLU A 42 7.74 0.75 -0.75
CA GLU A 42 7.72 -0.63 -1.27
C GLU A 42 7.85 -1.57 -0.08
N VAL A 43 6.94 -2.53 0.05
CA VAL A 43 6.93 -3.50 1.15
C VAL A 43 6.72 -4.89 0.61
N ARG A 44 7.54 -5.85 1.04
CA ARG A 44 7.40 -7.26 0.70
C ARG A 44 7.56 -8.17 1.93
N ASP A 45 6.79 -9.25 2.00
CA ASP A 45 6.94 -10.32 3.00
C ASP A 45 6.97 -9.79 4.45
N SER A 46 6.08 -8.84 4.76
CA SER A 46 6.04 -8.18 6.07
C SER A 46 4.65 -8.35 6.70
N PRO A 47 4.55 -8.49 8.04
CA PRO A 47 3.29 -8.77 8.73
C PRO A 47 2.45 -7.50 8.93
N PHE A 48 2.28 -6.71 7.87
CA PHE A 48 1.49 -5.48 7.88
C PHE A 48 0.12 -5.72 7.26
N GLY A 49 -0.93 -5.28 7.95
CA GLY A 49 -2.31 -5.39 7.53
C GLY A 49 -3.03 -4.05 7.38
N ASP A 50 -4.35 -4.13 7.34
CA ASP A 50 -5.26 -3.06 6.90
C ASP A 50 -5.11 -1.75 7.67
N SER A 51 -4.68 -1.79 8.93
CA SER A 51 -4.59 -0.58 9.74
C SER A 51 -3.46 0.36 9.27
N VAL A 52 -2.49 -0.16 8.50
CA VAL A 52 -1.48 0.64 7.79
C VAL A 52 -2.12 1.52 6.73
N LEU A 53 -3.06 0.98 5.95
CA LEU A 53 -3.73 1.73 4.89
C LEU A 53 -4.49 2.93 5.46
N ARG A 54 -5.21 2.73 6.56
CA ARG A 54 -5.91 3.82 7.27
C ARG A 54 -4.94 4.90 7.79
N ALA A 55 -3.79 4.51 8.33
CA ALA A 55 -2.81 5.46 8.82
C ALA A 55 -2.22 6.34 7.69
N GLY A 56 -2.10 5.81 6.47
CA GLY A 56 -1.55 6.54 5.32
C GLY A 56 -2.52 7.46 4.58
N LEU A 57 -3.82 7.48 4.92
CA LEU A 57 -4.85 8.24 4.20
C LEU A 57 -4.51 9.73 4.02
N HIS A 58 -3.93 10.35 5.05
CA HIS A 58 -3.55 11.76 5.02
C HIS A 58 -2.33 12.04 4.10
N HIS A 59 -1.65 11.00 3.64
CA HIS A 59 -0.38 11.11 2.92
C HIS A 59 -0.39 10.56 1.49
N PHE A 60 -1.25 9.59 1.16
CA PHE A 60 -1.19 8.90 -0.15
C PHE A 60 -1.31 9.81 -1.37
N TYR A 61 -2.08 10.90 -1.34
CA TYR A 61 -2.13 11.86 -2.47
C TYR A 61 -0.84 12.67 -2.68
N ASN A 62 0.00 12.73 -1.67
CA ASN A 62 1.31 13.36 -1.74
C ASN A 62 2.40 12.35 -2.13
N MET A 63 2.09 11.06 -2.19
CA MET A 63 3.02 10.02 -2.61
C MET A 63 2.89 9.75 -4.12
N ARG A 64 3.98 9.27 -4.71
CA ARG A 64 4.00 8.77 -6.08
C ARG A 64 3.36 7.38 -6.15
N PHE A 65 3.75 6.48 -5.25
CA PHE A 65 3.10 5.18 -5.13
C PHE A 65 3.36 4.51 -3.77
N LEU A 66 2.47 3.57 -3.44
CA LEU A 66 2.64 2.53 -2.43
C LEU A 66 2.57 1.18 -3.15
N TRP A 67 3.54 0.31 -2.90
CA TRP A 67 3.52 -1.08 -3.33
C TRP A 67 3.65 -1.98 -2.10
N MET A 68 2.73 -2.92 -1.93
CA MET A 68 2.77 -3.92 -0.85
C MET A 68 2.47 -5.29 -1.43
N SER A 69 3.35 -6.25 -1.20
CA SER A 69 3.22 -7.63 -1.69
C SER A 69 3.50 -8.63 -0.57
N ALA A 70 2.82 -9.78 -0.60
CA ALA A 70 2.91 -10.80 0.46
C ALA A 70 2.76 -10.18 1.88
N CYS A 71 1.76 -9.28 2.00
CA CYS A 71 1.38 -8.62 3.24
C CYS A 71 -0.02 -9.11 3.65
N ARG A 72 -0.49 -8.72 4.84
CA ARG A 72 -1.80 -9.15 5.39
C ARG A 72 -2.91 -8.16 5.05
N LEU A 73 -2.96 -7.70 3.81
CA LEU A 73 -3.93 -6.72 3.34
C LEU A 73 -5.16 -7.43 2.79
N THR A 74 -6.34 -7.04 3.24
CA THR A 74 -7.59 -7.64 2.80
C THR A 74 -8.19 -6.87 1.61
N LEU A 75 -8.92 -7.57 0.74
CA LEU A 75 -9.64 -6.94 -0.38
C LEU A 75 -10.69 -5.90 0.09
N PRO A 76 -11.48 -6.15 1.17
CA PRO A 76 -12.36 -5.13 1.74
C PRO A 76 -11.64 -3.83 2.11
N ALA A 77 -10.48 -3.90 2.76
CA ALA A 77 -9.71 -2.70 3.10
C ALA A 77 -9.21 -1.96 1.86
N CYS A 78 -8.78 -2.67 0.82
CA CYS A 78 -8.42 -2.06 -0.46
C CYS A 78 -9.61 -1.31 -1.10
N ARG A 79 -10.82 -1.90 -1.07
CA ARG A 79 -12.07 -1.26 -1.53
C ARG A 79 -12.44 -0.03 -0.69
N GLU A 80 -12.20 -0.08 0.63
CA GLU A 80 -12.42 1.08 1.51
C GLU A 80 -11.51 2.26 1.12
N ILE A 81 -10.24 2.00 0.81
CA ILE A 81 -9.31 3.04 0.34
C ILE A 81 -9.76 3.62 -1.00
N ALA A 82 -10.12 2.77 -1.97
CA ALA A 82 -10.61 3.22 -3.28
C ALA A 82 -11.83 4.16 -3.14
N ARG A 83 -12.76 3.85 -2.23
CA ARG A 83 -13.92 4.71 -1.93
C ARG A 83 -13.53 6.00 -1.23
N ALA A 84 -12.61 5.94 -0.27
CA ALA A 84 -12.18 7.11 0.50
C ALA A 84 -11.31 8.07 -0.33
N MET A 85 -10.60 7.57 -1.35
CA MET A 85 -9.62 8.34 -2.13
C MET A 85 -9.86 8.18 -3.64
N PRO A 86 -10.89 8.83 -4.22
CA PRO A 86 -11.32 8.60 -5.61
C PRO A 86 -10.32 9.03 -6.71
N HIS A 87 -9.26 9.77 -6.36
CA HIS A 87 -8.18 10.14 -7.31
C HIS A 87 -6.92 9.27 -7.12
N LEU A 88 -7.00 8.25 -6.28
CA LEU A 88 -5.96 7.24 -6.09
C LEU A 88 -6.39 6.01 -6.88
N VAL A 89 -5.56 5.57 -7.82
CA VAL A 89 -5.78 4.29 -8.50
C VAL A 89 -5.33 3.20 -7.55
N VAL A 90 -6.22 2.23 -7.30
CA VAL A 90 -5.97 1.10 -6.40
C VAL A 90 -6.00 -0.18 -7.24
N GLU A 91 -4.82 -0.71 -7.56
CA GLU A 91 -4.68 -1.96 -8.30
C GLU A 91 -4.37 -3.11 -7.36
N VAL A 92 -5.14 -4.19 -7.48
CA VAL A 92 -4.93 -5.46 -6.77
C VAL A 92 -4.50 -6.51 -7.79
N PHE A 93 -3.43 -7.24 -7.47
CA PHE A 93 -2.88 -8.30 -8.32
C PHE A 93 -3.17 -9.63 -7.63
N THR A 94 -3.45 -10.66 -8.43
CA THR A 94 -3.48 -12.07 -7.99
C THR A 94 -2.33 -12.84 -8.66
N SER A 95 -1.81 -13.82 -7.94
CA SER A 95 -0.79 -14.78 -8.36
C SER A 95 -1.39 -15.94 -9.14
N HIS A 96 -2.71 -16.11 -9.10
CA HIS A 96 -3.42 -17.11 -9.88
C HIS A 96 -3.66 -16.62 -11.31
N THR A 97 -3.50 -17.52 -12.27
CA THR A 97 -3.89 -17.27 -13.67
C THR A 97 -5.42 -17.28 -13.73
N GLY A 98 -6.04 -16.14 -13.45
CA GLY A 98 -7.49 -16.01 -13.42
C GLY A 98 -7.93 -14.68 -12.83
N PRO A 99 -9.25 -14.40 -12.82
CA PRO A 99 -9.78 -13.20 -12.20
C PRO A 99 -9.50 -13.24 -10.69
N VAL A 100 -9.22 -12.07 -10.10
CA VAL A 100 -9.10 -11.92 -8.64
C VAL A 100 -10.38 -12.46 -8.00
N GLU A 101 -10.29 -13.49 -7.16
CA GLU A 101 -11.46 -13.98 -6.43
C GLU A 101 -11.61 -13.25 -5.09
N ASP A 102 -12.84 -13.15 -4.59
CA ASP A 102 -13.12 -12.57 -3.28
C ASP A 102 -12.89 -13.58 -2.13
N ASN A 103 -12.44 -14.80 -2.47
CA ASN A 103 -12.26 -15.92 -1.53
C ASN A 103 -10.95 -15.89 -0.76
N ASP A 104 -9.95 -15.17 -1.27
CA ASP A 104 -8.64 -15.07 -0.61
C ASP A 104 -8.70 -14.17 0.62
N GLU A 105 -8.08 -14.62 1.71
CA GLU A 105 -8.01 -13.84 2.96
C GLU A 105 -7.23 -12.54 2.75
N PHE A 106 -6.15 -12.59 1.95
CA PHE A 106 -5.29 -11.46 1.66
C PHE A 106 -5.04 -11.31 0.17
N VAL A 107 -4.83 -10.06 -0.26
CA VAL A 107 -4.41 -9.77 -1.64
C VAL A 107 -2.92 -10.07 -1.81
N ASP A 108 -2.54 -10.65 -2.95
CA ASP A 108 -1.13 -10.96 -3.22
C ASP A 108 -0.29 -9.71 -3.36
N THR A 109 -0.80 -8.71 -4.07
CA THR A 109 -0.15 -7.41 -4.21
C THR A 109 -1.17 -6.30 -4.29
N LEU A 110 -0.89 -5.22 -3.58
CA LEU A 110 -1.55 -3.93 -3.69
C LEU A 110 -0.57 -2.92 -4.31
N TYR A 111 -1.00 -2.24 -5.36
CA TYR A 111 -0.30 -1.10 -5.93
C TYR A 111 -1.23 0.11 -5.96
N MET A 112 -0.88 1.16 -5.22
CA MET A 112 -1.63 2.40 -5.20
C MET A 112 -0.80 3.54 -5.74
N TYR A 113 -1.37 4.35 -6.60
CA TYR A 113 -0.70 5.52 -7.13
C TYR A 113 -1.71 6.62 -7.47
N ARG A 114 -1.29 7.87 -7.27
CA ARG A 114 -2.10 9.01 -7.70
C ARG A 114 -1.98 9.16 -9.21
N SER A 115 -3.11 9.30 -9.88
CA SER A 115 -3.17 9.62 -11.30
C SER A 115 -4.00 10.89 -11.52
N LEU A 116 -3.55 11.75 -12.43
CA LEU A 116 -4.40 12.82 -12.98
C LEU A 116 -5.25 12.30 -14.14
N GLU A 117 -4.88 11.14 -14.67
CA GLU A 117 -5.68 10.39 -15.62
C GLU A 117 -6.62 9.44 -14.86
N ARG A 118 -7.63 8.93 -15.56
CA ARG A 118 -8.48 7.85 -15.04
C ARG A 118 -7.63 6.56 -14.87
N PRO A 119 -8.17 5.50 -14.23
CA PRO A 119 -7.57 4.18 -14.28
C PRO A 119 -7.16 3.78 -15.70
N ARG A 120 -6.04 3.05 -15.83
CA ARG A 120 -5.57 2.55 -17.12
C ARG A 120 -6.58 1.57 -17.72
N ASN A 121 -6.62 1.49 -19.05
CA ASN A 121 -7.55 0.65 -19.80
C ASN A 121 -6.91 -0.64 -20.35
N ASP A 122 -5.66 -0.91 -19.98
CA ASP A 122 -4.84 -2.04 -20.43
C ASP A 122 -4.52 -3.03 -19.29
N ALA A 123 -5.34 -3.04 -18.23
CA ALA A 123 -5.17 -3.97 -17.13
C ALA A 123 -5.33 -5.42 -17.61
N PRO A 124 -4.32 -6.29 -17.39
CA PRO A 124 -4.45 -7.71 -17.68
C PRO A 124 -5.41 -8.36 -16.67
N GLU A 125 -5.91 -9.56 -16.98
CA GLU A 125 -6.98 -10.22 -16.19
C GLU A 125 -6.62 -10.48 -14.72
N TYR A 126 -5.34 -10.67 -14.41
CA TYR A 126 -4.83 -10.87 -13.05
C TYR A 126 -4.70 -9.55 -12.26
N VAL A 127 -5.04 -8.41 -12.86
CA VAL A 127 -5.08 -7.10 -12.20
C VAL A 127 -6.51 -6.59 -12.14
N ARG A 128 -6.99 -6.34 -10.93
CA ARG A 128 -8.27 -5.69 -10.67
C ARG A 128 -8.02 -4.26 -10.19
N ILE A 129 -8.52 -3.28 -10.95
CA ILE A 129 -8.57 -1.89 -10.50
C ILE A 129 -9.87 -1.67 -9.73
N LEU A 130 -9.77 -1.15 -8.49
CA LEU A 130 -10.88 -0.94 -7.56
C LEU A 130 -11.47 0.48 -7.62
#